data_AF-A0A7Y0S1W5-F1
#
_entry.id   AF-A0A7Y0S1W5-F1
#
_cell.length_a   1.000
_cell.length_b   1.000
_cell.length_c   1.000
_cell.angle_alpha   90.00
_cell.angle_beta   90.00
_cell.angle_gamma   90.00
#
_symmetry.space_group_name_H-M   'P 1'
#
loop_
_entity.id
_entity.type
_entity.pdbx_description
1 polymer ?
#
loop_
_entity_poly.entity_id
_entity_poly.type
_entity_poly.pdbx_seq_one_letter_code
_entity_poly.pdbx_strand_id
1 'polypeptide(L)'
;KSKVFGLYTNYESDFTGAFDVIACSDTLSPEILPDSVQVTVASGKYVTFSATGEMPQVVIELWGDVWSYFGSESCPYKRAYTTDFE
;
A
#
# COMPACT_ATOMS: atom_id res chain seq x y z
N LYS A 1 -14.66 -15.06 -3.73
CA LYS A 1 -14.64 -13.63 -3.36
C LYS A 1 -13.27 -13.12 -3.72
N SER A 2 -13.18 -12.12 -4.58
CA SER A 2 -11.90 -11.51 -4.95
C SER A 2 -11.50 -10.48 -3.91
N LYS A 3 -10.20 -10.34 -3.67
CA LYS A 3 -9.64 -9.26 -2.86
C LYS A 3 -9.04 -8.22 -3.80
N VAL A 4 -9.37 -6.95 -3.58
CA VAL A 4 -8.83 -5.83 -4.33
C VAL A 4 -7.84 -5.10 -3.45
N PHE A 5 -6.74 -4.65 -4.04
CA PHE A 5 -5.67 -3.94 -3.34
C PHE A 5 -5.20 -2.73 -4.12
N GLY A 6 -4.80 -1.67 -3.42
CA GLY A 6 -3.97 -0.60 -3.95
C GLY A 6 -2.52 -0.82 -3.52
N LEU A 7 -1.66 -1.30 -4.42
CA LEU A 7 -0.26 -1.58 -4.13
C LEU A 7 0.62 -0.36 -4.44
N TYR A 8 1.44 0.02 -3.47
CA TYR A 8 2.48 1.05 -3.58
C TYR A 8 3.84 0.35 -3.55
N THR A 9 4.61 0.45 -4.64
CA THR A 9 5.85 -0.31 -4.83
C THR A 9 6.86 0.47 -5.69
N ASN A 10 8.05 -0.09 -5.88
CA ASN A 10 9.11 0.48 -6.72
C ASN A 10 9.48 1.90 -6.28
N TYR A 11 9.51 2.14 -4.97
CA TYR A 11 9.98 3.40 -4.41
C TYR A 11 11.42 3.67 -4.86
N GLU A 12 11.66 4.85 -5.40
CA GLU A 12 12.99 5.33 -5.77
C GLU A 12 13.89 5.47 -4.54
N SER A 13 13.32 5.89 -3.41
CA SER A 13 14.07 6.13 -2.18
C SER A 13 13.22 5.97 -0.92
N ASP A 14 12.35 6.94 -0.66
CA ASP A 14 11.48 6.99 0.51
C ASP A 14 10.13 7.65 0.16
N PHE A 15 9.50 8.32 1.12
CA PHE A 15 8.25 9.05 0.92
C PHE A 15 8.36 10.26 -0.02
N THR A 16 9.57 10.73 -0.31
CA THR A 16 9.83 11.89 -1.18
C THR A 16 10.18 11.48 -2.61
N GLY A 17 10.57 10.22 -2.83
CA GLY A 17 10.90 9.67 -4.14
C GLY A 17 9.67 9.28 -4.96
N ALA A 18 9.88 9.03 -6.25
CA ALA A 18 8.83 8.45 -7.09
C ALA A 18 8.48 7.02 -6.63
N PHE A 19 7.22 6.62 -6.81
CA PHE A 19 6.75 5.26 -6.56
C PHE A 19 5.60 4.93 -7.52
N ASP A 20 5.43 3.64 -7.79
CA ASP A 20 4.34 3.13 -8.60
C ASP A 20 3.11 2.83 -7.73
N VAL A 21 1.93 3.14 -8.28
CA VAL A 21 0.63 2.77 -7.69
C VAL A 21 -0.08 1.82 -8.64
N ILE A 22 -0.45 0.65 -8.13
CA ILE A 22 -1.04 -0.44 -8.92
C ILE A 22 -2.34 -0.88 -8.27
N ALA A 23 -3.47 -0.67 -8.96
CA ALA A 23 -4.74 -1.26 -8.57
C ALA A 23 -4.79 -2.73 -9.04
N CYS A 24 -4.85 -3.68 -8.11
CA CYS A 24 -4.75 -5.10 -8.42
C CYS A 24 -5.75 -5.97 -7.65
N SER A 25 -5.87 -7.24 -8.07
CA SER A 25 -6.73 -8.23 -7.41
C SER A 25 -6.10 -9.62 -7.52
N ASP A 26 -6.31 -10.44 -6.51
CA ASP A 26 -5.79 -11.82 -6.43
C ASP A 26 -6.38 -12.79 -7.47
N THR A 27 -7.44 -12.37 -8.15
CA THR A 27 -8.13 -13.15 -9.19
C THR A 27 -7.88 -12.67 -10.61
N LEU A 28 -7.14 -11.56 -10.77
CA LEU A 28 -6.76 -11.05 -12.09
C LEU A 28 -5.43 -11.68 -12.52
N SER A 29 -5.29 -11.88 -13.83
CA SER A 29 -4.04 -12.30 -14.45
C SER A 29 -3.86 -11.58 -15.80
N PRO A 30 -2.62 -11.50 -16.32
CA PRO A 30 -2.37 -10.96 -17.66
C PRO A 30 -3.10 -11.68 -18.79
N GLU A 31 -3.52 -12.93 -18.57
CA GLU A 31 -4.34 -13.69 -19.52
C GLU A 31 -5.80 -13.19 -19.57
N ILE A 32 -6.31 -12.69 -18.45
CA ILE A 32 -7.69 -12.18 -18.31
C ILE A 32 -7.77 -10.70 -18.65
N LEU A 33 -6.76 -9.92 -18.21
CA LEU A 33 -6.66 -8.49 -18.47
C LEU A 33 -5.34 -8.21 -19.20
N PRO A 34 -5.38 -8.10 -20.54
CA PRO A 34 -4.23 -7.67 -21.32
C PRO A 34 -3.69 -6.33 -20.81
N ASP A 35 -2.38 -6.13 -20.92
CA ASP A 35 -1.64 -4.96 -20.42
C ASP A 35 -1.59 -4.80 -18.89
N SER A 36 -2.12 -5.77 -18.13
CA SER A 36 -1.90 -5.83 -16.69
C SER A 36 -0.50 -6.35 -16.35
N VAL A 37 -0.01 -5.94 -15.19
CA VAL A 37 1.28 -6.38 -14.64
C VAL A 37 1.05 -7.35 -13.49
N GLN A 38 1.85 -8.42 -13.45
CA GLN A 38 1.88 -9.32 -12.30
C GLN A 38 2.90 -8.81 -11.29
N VAL A 39 2.46 -8.66 -10.04
CA VAL A 39 3.29 -8.15 -8.95
C VAL A 39 3.30 -9.13 -7.78
N THR A 40 4.45 -9.24 -7.12
CA THR A 40 4.61 -10.07 -5.91
C THR A 40 4.85 -9.15 -4.72
N VAL A 41 3.96 -9.23 -3.72
CA VAL A 41 4.14 -8.51 -2.46
C VAL A 41 5.20 -9.24 -1.63
N ALA A 42 6.24 -8.51 -1.21
CA ALA A 42 7.31 -9.09 -0.42
C ALA A 42 6.79 -9.56 0.96
N SER A 43 7.18 -10.77 1.37
CA SER A 43 6.91 -11.25 2.72
C SER A 43 7.73 -10.45 3.73
N GLY A 44 7.11 -10.02 4.82
CA GLY A 44 7.76 -9.16 5.80
C GLY A 44 6.87 -8.83 6.98
N LYS A 45 7.37 -7.96 7.87
CA LYS A 45 6.58 -7.40 8.96
C LYS A 45 5.87 -6.15 8.46
N TYR A 46 4.57 -6.12 8.66
CA TYR A 46 3.73 -4.98 8.32
C TYR A 46 3.11 -4.41 9.59
N VAL A 47 3.05 -3.08 9.68
CA VAL A 47 2.20 -2.41 10.66
C VAL A 47 0.85 -2.18 9.97
N THR A 48 -0.21 -2.79 10.49
CA THR A 48 -1.53 -2.75 9.86
C THR A 48 -2.42 -1.75 10.59
N PHE A 49 -3.03 -0.86 9.82
CA PHE A 49 -4.04 0.08 10.28
C PHE A 49 -5.39 -0.33 9.69
N SER A 50 -6.48 -0.10 10.42
CA SER A 50 -7.83 -0.47 9.97
C SER A 50 -8.80 0.62 10.40
N ALA A 51 -9.64 1.06 9.47
CA ALA A 51 -10.72 2.00 9.72
C ALA A 51 -11.98 1.60 8.95
N THR A 52 -13.13 2.06 9.45
CA THR A 52 -14.44 1.85 8.81
C THR A 52 -15.12 3.21 8.70
N GLY A 53 -15.56 3.57 7.50
CA GLY A 53 -16.14 4.88 7.22
C GLY A 53 -16.55 5.01 5.75
N GLU A 54 -16.80 6.24 5.30
CA GLU A 54 -17.17 6.51 3.91
C GLU A 54 -15.97 6.43 2.97
N MET A 55 -16.11 5.70 1.86
CA MET A 55 -15.11 5.68 0.80
C MET A 55 -15.28 6.89 -0.15
N PRO A 56 -14.19 7.54 -0.58
CA PRO A 56 -12.77 7.24 -0.31
C PRO A 56 -12.20 7.94 0.94
N GLN A 57 -13.01 8.76 1.64
CA GLN A 57 -12.54 9.63 2.72
C GLN A 57 -11.84 8.85 3.85
N VAL A 58 -12.37 7.70 4.24
CA VAL A 58 -11.78 6.85 5.30
C VAL A 58 -10.36 6.40 4.98
N VAL A 59 -10.03 6.13 3.71
CA VAL A 59 -8.69 5.73 3.30
C VAL A 59 -7.74 6.92 3.33
N ILE A 60 -8.19 8.09 2.90
CA ILE A 60 -7.40 9.33 2.94
C ILE A 60 -7.05 9.70 4.39
N GLU A 61 -8.03 9.63 5.29
CA GLU A 61 -7.84 9.87 6.73
C GLU A 61 -6.89 8.84 7.35
N LEU A 62 -7.06 7.56 7.01
CA LEU A 62 -6.20 6.47 7.51
C LEU A 62 -4.75 6.65 7.08
N TRP A 63 -4.48 7.11 5.85
CA TRP A 63 -3.13 7.46 5.43
C TRP A 63 -2.55 8.62 6.25
N GLY A 64 -3.37 9.61 6.61
CA GLY A 64 -2.97 10.66 7.55
C GLY A 64 -2.50 10.10 8.90
N ASP A 65 -3.20 9.10 9.44
CA ASP A 65 -2.80 8.41 10.67
C ASP A 65 -1.49 7.63 10.50
N VAL A 66 -1.31 6.96 9.35
CA VAL A 66 -0.05 6.28 9.01
C VAL A 66 1.13 7.26 8.99
N TRP A 67 0.96 8.43 8.36
CA TRP A 67 1.98 9.48 8.34
C TRP A 67 2.32 9.97 9.74
N SER A 68 1.30 10.26 10.54
CA SER A 68 1.46 10.69 11.93
C SER A 68 2.19 9.64 12.77
N TYR A 69 1.85 8.36 12.60
CA TYR A 69 2.48 7.26 13.31
C TYR A 69 3.98 7.14 13.04
N PHE A 70 4.39 7.16 11.76
CA PHE A 70 5.80 7.06 11.39
C PHE A 70 6.58 8.36 11.56
N GLY A 71 5.90 9.51 11.59
CA GLY A 71 6.51 10.81 11.87
C GLY A 71 6.76 11.08 13.36
N SER A 72 6.19 10.29 14.26
CA SER A 72 6.38 10.43 15.70
C SER A 72 7.82 10.09 16.13
N GLU A 73 8.43 10.94 16.98
CA GLU A 73 9.76 10.69 17.56
C GLU A 73 9.82 9.40 18.40
N SER A 74 8.67 8.93 18.89
CA SER A 74 8.53 7.70 19.67
C SER A 74 8.23 6.46 18.82
N CYS A 75 8.22 6.56 17.48
CA CYS A 75 7.91 5.44 16.61
C CYS A 75 8.99 4.34 16.74
N PRO A 76 8.64 3.13 17.21
CA PRO A 76 9.61 2.06 17.39
C PRO A 76 9.98 1.37 16.07
N TYR A 77 9.31 1.71 14.96
CA TYR A 77 9.47 1.07 13.67
C TYR A 77 9.91 2.07 12.61
N LYS A 78 10.77 1.61 11.70
CA LYS A 78 11.17 2.35 10.50
C LYS A 78 10.48 1.74 9.29
N ARG A 79 9.71 2.55 8.56
CA ARG A 79 9.09 2.12 7.30
C ARG A 79 10.17 1.78 6.27
N ALA A 80 10.00 0.66 5.59
CA ALA A 80 10.99 0.13 4.66
C ALA A 80 10.90 0.74 3.25
N TYR A 81 9.74 1.29 2.88
CA TYR A 81 9.47 1.81 1.53
C TYR A 81 9.79 0.79 0.43
N THR A 82 9.48 -0.49 0.66
CA THR A 82 9.63 -1.55 -0.35
C THR A 82 8.28 -1.85 -1.01
N THR A 83 7.30 -2.16 -0.18
CA THR A 83 5.93 -2.53 -0.58
C THR A 83 4.97 -2.11 0.52
N ASP A 84 3.95 -1.32 0.19
CA ASP A 84 2.81 -1.01 1.05
C ASP A 84 1.52 -1.28 0.27
N PHE A 85 0.43 -1.62 0.93
CA PHE A 85 -0.84 -1.88 0.26
C PHE A 85 -2.05 -1.56 1.15
N GLU A 86 -3.15 -1.16 0.50
CA GLU A 86 -4.48 -0.93 1.10
C GLU A 86 -5.53 -1.90 0.53
#